data_AF-A0A7Y6ZXE2-F1
#
_entry.id   AF-A0A7Y6ZXE2-F1
#
_cell.length_a   1.000
_cell.length_b   1.000
_cell.length_c   1.000
_cell.angle_alpha   90.00
_cell.angle_beta   90.00
_cell.angle_gamma   90.00
#
_symmetry.space_group_name_H-M   'P 1'
#
loop_
_entity.id
_entity.type
_entity.pdbx_description
1 polymer ?
#
loop_
_entity_poly.entity_id
_entity_poly.type
_entity_poly.pdbx_seq_one_letter_code
_entity_poly.pdbx_strand_id
1 'polypeptide(L)'
;MKLLRMLIAAAVVIAAPLYGQVNHLAQNKTPLFLDNASPQVIALYQNMYNPQPGPEWAQMLINQAEDIFANVEHLDLPAVIVAAMAMQYANEFKPQQVESLYETTKQHLRHYFLLRHYFFSCLLPGRAKIDASIDAIRISQGAPKAFYNALVSINSHELKKDEGLVKIAQQKYGKVKPVTLFHALLYLELKQLTIKDGRIVALLLRNLALAYNQKHMVEHELVVIRVIRELEIEGVLPVISSPESVYSYLMVHNRK
;
A
#
# COMPACT_ATOMS: atom_id res chain seq x y z
N MET A 1 -6.41 8.98 28.17
CA MET A 1 -5.99 7.60 27.84
C MET A 1 -7.05 6.69 27.21
N LYS A 2 -8.36 7.01 27.21
CA LYS A 2 -9.40 6.18 26.54
C LYS A 2 -9.59 6.44 25.03
N LEU A 3 -9.18 7.60 24.51
CA LEU A 3 -9.30 7.94 23.08
C LEU A 3 -8.26 7.27 22.17
N LEU A 4 -7.09 6.87 22.70
CA LEU A 4 -6.05 6.21 21.90
C LEU A 4 -6.41 4.74 21.58
N ARG A 5 -7.13 4.07 22.51
CA ARG A 5 -7.62 2.69 22.36
C ARG A 5 -8.72 2.55 21.30
N MET A 6 -9.51 3.60 21.07
CA MET A 6 -10.52 3.59 20.00
C MET A 6 -9.92 3.86 18.62
N LEU A 7 -8.80 4.59 18.53
CA LEU A 7 -8.17 4.84 17.24
C LEU A 7 -7.46 3.62 16.70
N ILE A 8 -6.76 2.80 17.51
CA ILE A 8 -6.09 1.60 16.98
C ILE A 8 -7.10 0.46 16.73
N ALA A 9 -8.11 0.29 17.60
CA ALA A 9 -9.16 -0.71 17.41
C ALA A 9 -10.13 -0.40 16.26
N ALA A 10 -10.34 0.87 15.90
CA ALA A 10 -11.13 1.26 14.73
C ALA A 10 -10.29 1.50 13.47
N ALA A 11 -8.99 1.79 13.59
CA ALA A 11 -8.09 2.01 12.45
C ALA A 11 -7.69 0.73 11.72
N VAL A 12 -7.63 -0.40 12.44
CA VAL A 12 -7.33 -1.71 11.85
C VAL A 12 -8.61 -2.35 11.26
N VAL A 13 -9.79 -1.75 11.48
CA VAL A 13 -11.09 -2.30 11.08
C VAL A 13 -11.74 -1.40 10.04
N ILE A 14 -11.26 -1.46 8.79
CA ILE A 14 -12.10 -1.63 7.58
C ILE A 14 -11.22 -2.31 6.51
N ALA A 15 -10.86 -3.57 6.75
CA ALA A 15 -10.95 -4.55 5.67
C ALA A 15 -12.26 -5.29 5.97
N ALA A 16 -13.25 -5.15 5.10
CA ALA A 16 -14.44 -5.98 5.17
C ALA A 16 -14.02 -7.46 5.29
N PRO A 17 -14.80 -8.31 6.00
CA PRO A 17 -14.40 -9.69 6.31
C PRO A 17 -13.96 -10.39 5.02
N LEU A 18 -12.69 -10.79 4.99
CA LEU A 18 -12.00 -11.38 3.84
C LEU A 18 -12.34 -12.87 3.69
N TYR A 19 -13.62 -13.20 3.78
CA TYR A 19 -14.13 -14.55 3.57
C TYR A 19 -14.94 -14.59 2.27
N GLY A 20 -14.28 -15.05 1.21
CA GLY A 20 -14.88 -15.33 -0.09
C GLY A 20 -13.94 -16.19 -0.92
N GLN A 21 -14.40 -17.38 -1.28
CA GLN A 21 -13.64 -18.43 -1.99
C GLN A 21 -13.04 -17.92 -3.31
N VAL A 22 -11.76 -18.23 -3.54
CA VAL A 22 -11.20 -18.26 -4.90
C VAL A 22 -10.84 -19.70 -5.23
N ASN A 23 -11.76 -20.36 -5.93
CA ASN A 23 -11.40 -21.49 -6.76
C ASN A 23 -10.59 -20.96 -7.96
N HIS A 24 -9.41 -21.53 -8.17
CA HIS A 24 -8.59 -21.49 -9.38
C HIS A 24 -7.85 -20.19 -9.74
N LEU A 25 -6.75 -19.89 -9.04
CA LEU A 25 -5.56 -19.27 -9.67
C LEU A 25 -4.29 -19.96 -9.16
N ALA A 26 -3.77 -20.90 -9.98
CA ALA A 26 -2.43 -21.51 -9.96
C ALA A 26 -1.79 -21.79 -8.58
N GLN A 27 -2.07 -22.96 -8.02
CA GLN A 27 -1.60 -23.48 -6.73
C GLN A 27 -0.08 -23.54 -6.47
N ASN A 28 0.82 -22.99 -7.28
CA ASN A 28 2.28 -23.19 -7.08
C ASN A 28 3.19 -22.04 -7.54
N LYS A 29 2.68 -20.83 -7.81
CA LYS A 29 3.55 -19.69 -8.16
C LYS A 29 3.45 -18.59 -7.12
N THR A 30 4.59 -18.30 -6.48
CA THR A 30 4.80 -17.10 -5.68
C THR A 30 4.38 -15.88 -6.51
N PRO A 31 3.53 -14.98 -5.97
CA PRO A 31 3.15 -13.76 -6.68
C PRO A 31 4.38 -12.92 -7.07
N LEU A 32 4.33 -12.26 -8.23
CA LEU A 32 5.45 -11.46 -8.76
C LEU A 32 5.94 -10.36 -7.80
N PHE A 33 5.07 -9.84 -6.94
CA PHE A 33 5.50 -8.84 -5.96
C PHE A 33 6.41 -9.41 -4.85
N LEU A 34 6.40 -10.73 -4.66
CA LEU A 34 7.26 -11.49 -3.76
C LEU A 34 8.47 -12.12 -4.48
N ASP A 35 8.74 -11.74 -5.73
CA ASP A 35 9.99 -12.13 -6.39
C ASP A 35 11.18 -11.75 -5.48
N ASN A 36 12.15 -12.63 -5.28
CA ASN A 36 13.29 -12.39 -4.38
C ASN A 36 12.93 -12.14 -2.89
N ALA A 37 11.68 -12.32 -2.46
CA ALA A 37 11.32 -12.27 -1.05
C ALA A 37 11.98 -13.44 -0.30
N SER A 38 12.26 -13.24 0.99
CA SER A 38 12.85 -14.31 1.79
C SER A 38 11.88 -15.49 1.95
N PRO A 39 12.39 -16.72 2.17
CA PRO A 39 11.54 -17.88 2.41
C PRO A 39 10.55 -17.68 3.56
N GLN A 40 10.92 -16.92 4.59
CA GLN A 40 10.04 -16.59 5.71
C GLN A 40 8.83 -15.76 5.27
N VAL A 41 9.05 -14.74 4.42
CA VAL A 41 7.99 -13.88 3.89
C VAL A 41 7.06 -14.68 2.98
N ILE A 42 7.62 -15.53 2.12
CA ILE A 42 6.83 -16.40 1.23
C ILE A 42 5.98 -17.38 2.05
N ALA A 43 6.57 -18.01 3.08
CA ALA A 43 5.85 -18.93 3.96
C ALA A 43 4.70 -18.24 4.70
N LEU A 44 4.91 -17.04 5.26
CA LEU A 44 3.85 -16.26 5.90
C LEU A 44 2.72 -15.93 4.91
N TYR A 45 3.07 -15.52 3.68
CA TYR A 45 2.07 -15.27 2.65
C TYR A 45 1.25 -16.53 2.30
N GLN A 46 1.90 -17.67 2.14
CA GLN A 46 1.23 -18.94 1.87
C GLN A 46 0.31 -19.39 3.01
N ASN A 47 0.72 -19.18 4.26
CA ASN A 47 -0.10 -19.47 5.44
C ASN A 47 -1.40 -18.64 5.48
N MET A 48 -1.40 -17.44 4.91
CA MET A 48 -2.60 -16.61 4.78
C MET A 48 -3.50 -17.02 3.60
N TYR A 49 -2.95 -17.70 2.59
CA TYR A 49 -3.72 -18.15 1.42
C TYR A 49 -4.64 -19.34 1.72
N ASN A 50 -4.28 -20.17 2.71
CA ASN A 50 -5.12 -21.25 3.23
C ASN A 50 -5.44 -21.01 4.72
N PRO A 51 -6.36 -20.08 5.02
CA PRO A 51 -6.57 -19.61 6.39
C PRO A 51 -7.14 -20.69 7.30
N GLN A 52 -6.58 -20.80 8.50
CA GLN A 52 -7.13 -21.62 9.59
C GLN A 52 -7.63 -20.69 10.70
N PRO A 53 -8.91 -20.27 10.68
CA PRO A 53 -9.40 -19.27 11.64
C PRO A 53 -9.28 -19.77 13.08
N GLY A 54 -8.74 -18.93 13.97
CA GLY A 54 -8.69 -19.22 15.40
C GLY A 54 -7.53 -18.53 16.13
N PRO A 55 -7.55 -18.51 17.47
CA PRO A 55 -6.53 -17.87 18.28
C PRO A 55 -5.12 -18.45 18.10
N GLU A 56 -4.98 -19.76 17.87
CA GLU A 56 -3.66 -20.40 17.70
C GLU A 56 -3.01 -19.99 16.38
N TRP A 57 -3.76 -20.00 15.29
CA TRP A 57 -3.30 -19.50 14.00
C TRP A 57 -2.98 -18.02 14.04
N ALA A 58 -3.82 -17.20 14.70
CA ALA A 58 -3.52 -15.78 14.90
C ALA A 58 -2.21 -15.56 15.68
N GLN A 59 -1.92 -16.39 16.69
CA GLN A 59 -0.63 -16.33 17.40
C GLN A 59 0.54 -16.70 16.48
N MET A 60 0.40 -17.73 15.65
CA MET A 60 1.41 -18.12 14.68
C MET A 60 1.71 -16.97 13.69
N LEU A 61 0.66 -16.31 13.17
CA LEU A 61 0.80 -15.15 12.29
C LEU A 61 1.53 -13.97 12.96
N ILE A 62 1.20 -13.69 14.24
CA ILE A 62 1.86 -12.65 15.02
C ILE A 62 3.34 -12.96 15.20
N ASN A 63 3.69 -14.18 15.59
CA ASN A 63 5.08 -14.58 15.81
C ASN A 63 5.90 -14.47 14.50
N GLN A 64 5.35 -14.95 13.38
CA GLN A 64 6.02 -14.84 12.07
C GLN A 64 6.17 -13.38 11.61
N ALA A 65 5.18 -12.52 11.85
CA ALA A 65 5.28 -11.10 11.55
C ALA A 65 6.33 -10.41 12.44
N GLU A 66 6.40 -10.76 13.72
CA GLU A 66 7.42 -10.28 14.66
C GLU A 66 8.83 -10.66 14.19
N ASP A 67 9.05 -11.91 13.79
CA ASP A 67 10.34 -12.38 13.25
C ASP A 67 10.76 -11.59 12.00
N ILE A 68 9.81 -11.28 11.11
CA ILE A 68 10.07 -10.45 9.92
C ILE A 68 10.48 -9.03 10.33
N PHE A 69 9.77 -8.40 11.26
CA PHE A 69 10.07 -7.04 11.70
C PHE A 69 11.35 -6.92 12.52
N ALA A 70 11.77 -7.99 13.21
CA ALA A 70 13.03 -8.04 13.94
C ALA A 70 14.26 -8.03 13.01
N ASN A 71 14.12 -8.53 11.77
CA ASN A 71 15.21 -8.63 10.81
C ASN A 71 15.30 -7.40 9.88
N VAL A 72 15.65 -6.24 10.44
CA VAL A 72 15.60 -4.97 9.72
C VAL A 72 16.54 -4.89 8.50
N GLU A 73 17.69 -5.55 8.55
CA GLU A 73 18.66 -5.54 7.44
C GLU A 73 18.09 -6.16 6.16
N HIS A 74 17.13 -7.08 6.31
CA HIS A 74 16.46 -7.76 5.21
C HIS A 74 14.99 -7.32 5.04
N LEU A 75 14.57 -6.30 5.77
CA LEU A 75 13.19 -5.81 5.72
C LEU A 75 13.00 -4.89 4.51
N ASP A 76 12.11 -5.28 3.60
CA ASP A 76 11.70 -4.49 2.45
C ASP A 76 10.17 -4.28 2.41
N LEU A 77 9.68 -3.50 1.45
CA LEU A 77 8.24 -3.23 1.35
C LEU A 77 7.38 -4.50 1.13
N PRO A 78 7.74 -5.45 0.24
CA PRO A 78 7.05 -6.74 0.16
C PRO A 78 6.91 -7.45 1.52
N ALA A 79 8.00 -7.56 2.30
CA ALA A 79 7.98 -8.16 3.62
C ALA A 79 7.04 -7.41 4.58
N VAL A 80 7.10 -6.07 4.58
CA VAL A 80 6.21 -5.22 5.39
C VAL A 80 4.75 -5.41 5.00
N ILE A 81 4.43 -5.54 3.72
CA ILE A 81 3.06 -5.78 3.24
C ILE A 81 2.53 -7.11 3.76
N VAL A 82 3.30 -8.19 3.62
CA VAL A 82 2.90 -9.53 4.07
C VAL A 82 2.72 -9.56 5.60
N ALA A 83 3.67 -8.98 6.34
CA ALA A 83 3.56 -8.89 7.80
C ALA A 83 2.36 -8.03 8.23
N ALA A 84 2.08 -6.92 7.55
CA ALA A 84 0.91 -6.09 7.81
C ALA A 84 -0.41 -6.82 7.52
N MET A 85 -0.47 -7.63 6.46
CA MET A 85 -1.62 -8.50 6.18
C MET A 85 -1.82 -9.52 7.31
N ALA A 86 -0.74 -10.16 7.77
CA ALA A 86 -0.79 -11.13 8.87
C ALA A 86 -1.30 -10.49 10.17
N MET A 87 -0.83 -9.27 10.49
CA MET A 87 -1.33 -8.48 11.61
C MET A 87 -2.82 -8.16 11.48
N GLN A 88 -3.30 -7.82 10.27
CA GLN A 88 -4.72 -7.56 10.02
C GLN A 88 -5.58 -8.81 10.27
N TYR A 89 -5.15 -9.97 9.78
CA TYR A 89 -5.83 -11.24 10.07
C TYR A 89 -5.84 -11.58 11.56
N ALA A 90 -4.69 -11.45 12.22
CA ALA A 90 -4.57 -11.77 13.63
C ALA A 90 -5.37 -10.81 14.54
N ASN A 91 -5.64 -9.59 14.08
CA ASN A 91 -6.36 -8.58 14.85
C ASN A 91 -7.80 -8.98 15.19
N GLU A 92 -8.43 -9.85 14.39
CA GLU A 92 -9.76 -10.39 14.68
C GLU A 92 -9.79 -11.23 15.96
N PHE A 93 -8.69 -11.94 16.27
CA PHE A 93 -8.61 -12.88 17.39
C PHE A 93 -7.74 -12.37 18.55
N LYS A 94 -6.72 -11.55 18.26
CA LYS A 94 -5.70 -11.11 19.24
C LYS A 94 -5.35 -9.61 19.13
N PRO A 95 -6.32 -8.70 19.24
CA PRO A 95 -6.10 -7.27 18.99
C PRO A 95 -5.06 -6.62 19.90
N GLN A 96 -4.95 -7.02 21.17
CA GLN A 96 -3.97 -6.43 22.09
C GLN A 96 -2.53 -6.80 21.73
N GLN A 97 -2.31 -8.02 21.23
CA GLN A 97 -0.98 -8.45 20.79
C GLN A 97 -0.58 -7.77 19.48
N VAL A 98 -1.53 -7.59 18.56
CA VAL A 98 -1.30 -6.82 17.33
C VAL A 98 -0.96 -5.36 17.65
N GLU A 99 -1.67 -4.73 18.60
CA GLU A 99 -1.34 -3.37 19.07
C GLU A 99 0.07 -3.30 19.68
N SER A 100 0.45 -4.30 20.50
CA SER A 100 1.79 -4.39 21.07
C SER A 100 2.88 -4.54 20.00
N LEU A 101 2.65 -5.40 19.01
CA LEU A 101 3.57 -5.59 17.88
C LEU A 101 3.69 -4.31 17.05
N TYR A 102 2.58 -3.62 16.79
CA TYR A 102 2.57 -2.34 16.08
C TYR A 102 3.43 -1.29 16.78
N GLU A 103 3.23 -1.06 18.08
CA GLU A 103 4.00 -0.05 18.82
C GLU A 103 5.47 -0.43 18.96
N THR A 104 5.78 -1.70 19.19
CA THR A 104 7.16 -2.20 19.27
C THR A 104 7.89 -2.00 17.94
N THR A 105 7.28 -2.41 16.83
CA THR A 105 7.84 -2.25 15.48
C THR A 105 8.02 -0.78 15.13
N LYS A 106 7.04 0.07 15.44
CA LYS A 106 7.12 1.53 15.23
C LYS A 106 8.29 2.16 15.97
N GLN A 107 8.60 1.71 17.20
CA GLN A 107 9.77 2.18 17.95
C GLN A 107 11.07 1.64 17.35
N HIS A 108 11.09 0.35 16.99
CA HIS A 108 12.25 -0.28 16.37
C HIS A 108 12.66 0.39 15.06
N LEU A 109 11.68 0.76 14.22
CA LEU A 109 11.90 1.45 12.95
C LEU A 109 12.15 2.96 13.09
N ARG A 110 12.26 3.52 14.30
CA ARG A 110 12.40 4.98 14.51
C ARG A 110 13.56 5.59 13.74
N HIS A 111 14.67 4.86 13.63
CA HIS A 111 15.90 5.30 12.99
C HIS A 111 15.99 4.90 11.51
N TYR A 112 15.07 4.07 11.03
CA TYR A 112 15.01 3.58 9.65
C TYR A 112 13.98 4.36 8.85
N PHE A 113 14.35 5.57 8.42
CA PHE A 113 13.41 6.55 7.88
C PHE A 113 12.51 6.00 6.75
N LEU A 114 13.08 5.33 5.75
CA LEU A 114 12.32 4.76 4.63
C LEU A 114 11.44 3.57 5.08
N LEU A 115 11.99 2.62 5.84
CA LEU A 115 11.25 1.45 6.32
C LEU A 115 10.08 1.83 7.21
N ARG A 116 10.24 2.89 8.00
CA ARG A 116 9.15 3.46 8.80
C ARG A 116 8.00 3.98 7.95
N HIS A 117 8.29 4.59 6.80
CA HIS A 117 7.25 5.03 5.86
C HIS A 117 6.60 3.85 5.12
N TYR A 118 7.36 2.79 4.79
CA TYR A 118 6.77 1.54 4.30
C TYR A 118 5.79 0.95 5.31
N PHE A 119 6.21 0.83 6.57
CA PHE A 119 5.40 0.34 7.68
C PHE A 119 4.10 1.16 7.83
N PHE A 120 4.22 2.49 7.86
CA PHE A 120 3.06 3.37 7.95
C PHE A 120 2.15 3.35 6.72
N SER A 121 2.71 3.22 5.52
CA SER A 121 1.91 3.09 4.29
C SER A 121 1.03 1.83 4.28
N CYS A 122 1.41 0.80 5.06
CA CYS A 122 0.65 -0.44 5.15
C CYS A 122 -0.38 -0.42 6.29
N LEU A 123 0.01 0.07 7.47
CA LEU A 123 -0.73 -0.12 8.72
C LEU A 123 -1.51 1.10 9.21
N LEU A 124 -1.16 2.33 8.80
CA LEU A 124 -1.95 3.48 9.21
C LEU A 124 -3.33 3.47 8.53
N PRO A 125 -4.35 4.08 9.15
CA PRO A 125 -5.64 4.30 8.52
C PRO A 125 -5.69 5.64 7.78
N GLY A 126 -6.62 5.72 6.83
CA GLY A 126 -7.17 6.97 6.35
C GLY A 126 -6.16 7.98 5.80
N ARG A 127 -6.27 9.25 6.21
CA ARG A 127 -5.41 10.32 5.67
C ARG A 127 -3.93 10.10 5.99
N ALA A 128 -3.63 9.57 7.18
CA ALA A 128 -2.25 9.28 7.57
C ALA A 128 -1.62 8.18 6.69
N LYS A 129 -2.41 7.19 6.24
CA LYS A 129 -1.98 6.19 5.25
C LYS A 129 -1.67 6.83 3.89
N ILE A 130 -2.53 7.75 3.44
CA ILE A 130 -2.34 8.48 2.17
C ILE A 130 -1.04 9.26 2.22
N ASP A 131 -0.85 10.09 3.27
CA ASP A 131 0.33 10.93 3.40
C ASP A 131 1.61 10.07 3.52
N ALA A 132 1.58 8.98 4.33
CA ALA A 132 2.70 8.05 4.45
C ALA A 132 3.03 7.32 3.14
N SER A 133 2.02 6.96 2.34
CA SER A 133 2.21 6.32 1.03
C SER A 133 2.86 7.29 0.03
N ILE A 134 2.42 8.55 0.00
CA ILE A 134 3.01 9.58 -0.86
C ILE A 134 4.46 9.86 -0.44
N ASP A 135 4.73 9.97 0.86
CA ASP A 135 6.09 10.14 1.36
C ASP A 135 6.97 8.93 1.07
N ALA A 136 6.46 7.71 1.23
CA ALA A 136 7.19 6.50 0.86
C ALA A 136 7.58 6.49 -0.62
N ILE A 137 6.66 6.90 -1.52
CA ILE A 137 6.96 7.03 -2.96
C ILE A 137 8.08 8.06 -3.13
N ARG A 138 7.93 9.26 -2.56
CA ARG A 138 8.93 10.32 -2.66
C ARG A 138 10.31 9.86 -2.21
N ILE A 139 10.41 9.31 -0.99
CA ILE A 139 11.68 8.93 -0.37
C ILE A 139 12.32 7.78 -1.15
N SER A 140 11.53 6.79 -1.60
CA SER A 140 12.03 5.67 -2.40
C SER A 140 12.68 6.12 -3.71
N GLN A 141 12.18 7.22 -4.29
CA GLN A 141 12.70 7.78 -5.53
C GLN A 141 13.78 8.85 -5.31
N GLY A 142 14.10 9.21 -4.07
CA GLY A 142 14.97 10.35 -3.77
C GLY A 142 14.39 11.69 -4.26
N ALA A 143 13.08 11.77 -4.47
CA ALA A 143 12.43 12.96 -5.00
C ALA A 143 12.41 14.09 -3.94
N PRO A 144 12.52 15.36 -4.38
CA PRO A 144 12.56 16.50 -3.47
C PRO A 144 11.21 16.69 -2.77
N LYS A 145 11.20 17.40 -1.64
CA LYS A 145 9.95 17.72 -0.92
C LYS A 145 8.94 18.50 -1.78
N ALA A 146 9.40 19.17 -2.83
CA ALA A 146 8.54 19.78 -3.85
C ALA A 146 7.57 18.78 -4.49
N PHE A 147 7.99 17.53 -4.74
CA PHE A 147 7.13 16.44 -5.21
C PHE A 147 5.99 16.15 -4.23
N TYR A 148 6.31 16.03 -2.93
CA TYR A 148 5.29 15.84 -1.88
C TYR A 148 4.37 17.04 -1.79
N ASN A 149 4.92 18.25 -1.80
CA ASN A 149 4.13 19.46 -1.73
C ASN A 149 3.15 19.51 -2.89
N ALA A 150 3.59 19.30 -4.14
CA ALA A 150 2.72 19.32 -5.30
C ALA A 150 1.60 18.25 -5.26
N LEU A 151 1.87 17.06 -4.68
CA LEU A 151 0.88 15.99 -4.49
C LEU A 151 -0.07 16.25 -3.31
N VAL A 152 0.43 16.73 -2.17
CA VAL A 152 -0.35 16.90 -0.93
C VAL A 152 -1.04 18.25 -0.85
N SER A 153 -0.48 19.29 -1.50
CA SER A 153 -1.11 20.59 -1.68
C SER A 153 -2.19 20.47 -2.77
N ILE A 154 -3.34 19.93 -2.37
CA ILE A 154 -4.58 19.95 -3.15
C ILE A 154 -5.16 21.39 -3.17
N ASN A 155 -4.31 22.41 -3.27
CA ASN A 155 -4.75 23.75 -3.66
C ASN A 155 -4.80 23.78 -5.18
N SER A 156 -5.95 23.31 -5.69
CA SER A 156 -6.25 23.20 -7.12
C SER A 156 -6.02 24.49 -7.93
N HIS A 157 -5.90 25.64 -7.27
CA HIS A 157 -5.66 26.92 -7.95
C HIS A 157 -4.27 27.05 -8.56
N GLU A 158 -3.21 26.48 -7.95
CA GLU A 158 -1.86 26.56 -8.54
C GLU A 158 -1.68 25.54 -9.67
N LEU A 159 -2.17 24.31 -9.48
CA LEU A 159 -2.14 23.27 -10.51
C LEU A 159 -2.95 23.63 -11.76
N LYS A 160 -3.99 24.47 -11.64
CA LYS A 160 -4.76 24.98 -12.78
C LYS A 160 -3.99 25.99 -13.64
N LYS A 161 -2.90 26.57 -13.14
CA LYS A 161 -2.06 27.51 -13.89
C LYS A 161 -1.00 26.82 -14.74
N ASP A 162 -0.75 25.53 -14.50
CA ASP A 162 0.14 24.73 -15.33
C ASP A 162 -0.62 24.23 -16.58
N GLU A 163 -0.41 24.91 -17.71
CA GLU A 163 -1.07 24.59 -18.97
C GLU A 163 -0.73 23.18 -19.48
N GLY A 164 0.49 22.70 -19.21
CA GLY A 164 0.93 21.35 -19.58
C GLY A 164 0.16 20.30 -18.79
N LEU A 165 0.04 20.51 -17.48
CA LEU A 165 -0.72 19.65 -16.59
C LEU A 165 -2.21 19.63 -16.93
N VAL A 166 -2.79 20.80 -17.21
CA VAL A 166 -4.19 20.94 -17.64
C VAL A 166 -4.43 20.19 -18.94
N LYS A 167 -3.54 20.32 -19.92
CA LYS A 167 -3.64 19.62 -21.21
C LYS A 167 -3.60 18.11 -21.03
N ILE A 168 -2.69 17.59 -20.21
CA ILE A 168 -2.59 16.15 -19.92
C ILE A 168 -3.85 15.67 -19.19
N ALA A 169 -4.32 16.42 -18.19
CA ALA A 169 -5.53 16.05 -17.46
C ALA A 169 -6.75 16.00 -18.40
N GLN A 170 -6.87 16.95 -19.33
CA GLN A 170 -7.93 16.96 -20.33
C GLN A 170 -7.79 15.82 -21.34
N GLN A 171 -6.58 15.54 -21.85
CA GLN A 171 -6.34 14.51 -22.85
C GLN A 171 -6.51 13.08 -22.29
N LYS A 172 -5.99 12.80 -21.09
CA LYS A 172 -6.01 11.46 -20.49
C LYS A 172 -7.29 11.17 -19.69
N TYR A 173 -7.85 12.17 -19.03
CA TYR A 173 -8.97 11.98 -18.10
C TYR A 173 -10.26 12.70 -18.53
N GLY A 174 -10.24 13.48 -19.63
CA GLY A 174 -11.43 14.10 -20.24
C GLY A 174 -12.04 15.26 -19.46
N LYS A 175 -11.53 15.58 -18.26
CA LYS A 175 -12.03 16.63 -17.36
C LYS A 175 -10.87 17.28 -16.61
N VAL A 176 -10.93 18.60 -16.44
CA VAL A 176 -9.99 19.34 -15.58
C VAL A 176 -10.62 19.57 -14.21
N LYS A 177 -10.23 18.75 -13.23
CA LYS A 177 -10.67 18.79 -11.83
C LYS A 177 -9.44 18.64 -10.92
N PRO A 178 -9.53 19.03 -9.63
CA PRO A 178 -8.42 18.84 -8.68
C PRO A 178 -7.87 17.40 -8.68
N VAL A 179 -8.75 16.40 -8.71
CA VAL A 179 -8.37 14.99 -8.79
C VAL A 179 -7.61 14.67 -10.08
N THR A 180 -8.11 15.06 -11.26
CA THR A 180 -7.45 14.70 -12.53
C THR A 180 -6.14 15.45 -12.75
N LEU A 181 -6.01 16.67 -12.22
CA LEU A 181 -4.75 17.42 -12.18
C LEU A 181 -3.72 16.74 -11.27
N PHE A 182 -4.14 16.33 -10.06
CA PHE A 182 -3.27 15.56 -9.15
C PHE A 182 -2.73 14.30 -9.81
N HIS A 183 -3.55 13.57 -10.58
CA HIS A 183 -3.12 12.35 -11.24
C HIS A 183 -2.27 12.59 -12.50
N ALA A 184 -2.54 13.67 -13.25
CA ALA A 184 -1.67 14.08 -14.34
C ALA A 184 -0.27 14.42 -13.80
N LEU A 185 -0.20 15.05 -12.63
CA LEU A 185 1.05 15.38 -11.95
C LEU A 185 1.75 14.11 -11.50
N LEU A 186 1.05 13.21 -10.79
CA LEU A 186 1.61 11.93 -10.36
C LEU A 186 2.17 11.12 -11.54
N TYR A 187 1.43 11.03 -12.65
CA TYR A 187 1.88 10.37 -13.86
C TYR A 187 3.15 11.00 -14.44
N LEU A 188 3.16 12.32 -14.60
CA LEU A 188 4.29 13.05 -15.16
C LEU A 188 5.55 12.89 -14.32
N GLU A 189 5.43 13.10 -13.01
CA GLU A 189 6.55 13.00 -12.09
C GLU A 189 7.16 11.59 -12.12
N LEU A 190 6.32 10.55 -12.07
CA LEU A 190 6.80 9.17 -12.15
C LEU A 190 7.47 8.85 -13.48
N LYS A 191 7.03 9.47 -14.58
CA LYS A 191 7.66 9.32 -15.90
C LYS A 191 9.01 10.01 -16.01
N GLN A 192 9.20 11.11 -15.30
CA GLN A 192 10.44 11.89 -15.33
C GLN A 192 11.52 11.33 -14.40
N LEU A 193 11.11 10.57 -13.39
CA LEU A 193 12.04 9.94 -12.45
C LEU A 193 12.73 8.74 -13.08
N THR A 194 14.05 8.62 -12.86
CA THR A 194 14.76 7.36 -13.08
C THR A 194 14.40 6.42 -11.93
N ILE A 195 13.44 5.53 -12.18
CA ILE A 195 12.90 4.66 -11.15
C ILE A 195 13.95 3.62 -10.77
N LYS A 196 14.43 3.69 -9.51
CA LYS A 196 15.47 2.78 -8.99
C LYS A 196 14.96 1.36 -8.75
N ASP A 197 13.74 1.24 -8.24
CA ASP A 197 13.04 -0.02 -8.03
C ASP A 197 11.56 0.16 -8.39
N GLY A 198 11.19 -0.26 -9.60
CA GLY A 198 9.83 -0.12 -10.13
C GLY A 198 8.80 -0.94 -9.37
N ARG A 199 9.20 -2.06 -8.77
CA ARG A 199 8.30 -2.91 -7.99
C ARG A 199 7.88 -2.21 -6.70
N ILE A 200 8.81 -1.55 -6.01
CA ILE A 200 8.51 -0.77 -4.82
C ILE A 200 7.52 0.35 -5.12
N VAL A 201 7.74 1.12 -6.20
CA VAL A 201 6.81 2.18 -6.61
C VAL A 201 5.44 1.62 -6.95
N ALA A 202 5.41 0.53 -7.72
CA ALA A 202 4.18 -0.14 -8.08
C ALA A 202 3.37 -0.58 -6.85
N LEU A 203 4.03 -1.15 -5.82
CA LEU A 203 3.40 -1.53 -4.55
C LEU A 203 2.89 -0.33 -3.76
N LEU A 204 3.66 0.76 -3.68
CA LEU A 204 3.25 1.96 -2.94
C LEU A 204 2.07 2.67 -3.60
N LEU A 205 2.02 2.73 -4.93
CA LEU A 205 0.88 3.28 -5.66
C LEU A 205 -0.40 2.46 -5.42
N ARG A 206 -0.27 1.14 -5.31
CA ARG A 206 -1.38 0.26 -4.98
C ARG A 206 -1.82 0.41 -3.52
N ASN A 207 -0.89 0.60 -2.58
CA ASN A 207 -1.19 0.98 -1.19
C ASN A 207 -1.91 2.33 -1.12
N LEU A 208 -1.52 3.29 -1.97
CA LEU A 208 -2.18 4.59 -2.10
C LEU A 208 -3.62 4.45 -2.64
N ALA A 209 -3.83 3.62 -3.68
CA ALA A 209 -5.17 3.31 -4.17
C ALA A 209 -6.05 2.68 -3.08
N LEU A 210 -5.51 1.72 -2.31
CA LEU A 210 -6.19 1.13 -1.16
C LEU A 210 -6.52 2.18 -0.10
N ALA A 211 -5.59 3.11 0.18
CA ALA A 211 -5.82 4.17 1.15
C ALA A 211 -6.98 5.11 0.73
N TYR A 212 -7.10 5.40 -0.57
CA TYR A 212 -8.25 6.13 -1.11
C TYR A 212 -9.54 5.33 -1.01
N ASN A 213 -9.50 4.03 -1.32
CA ASN A 213 -10.65 3.13 -1.17
C ASN A 213 -11.18 3.08 0.28
N GLN A 214 -10.28 2.92 1.26
CA GLN A 214 -10.58 2.92 2.70
C GLN A 214 -11.17 4.26 3.18
N LYS A 215 -10.99 5.35 2.42
CA LYS A 215 -11.57 6.67 2.68
C LYS A 215 -12.81 6.96 1.85
N HIS A 216 -13.32 5.98 1.09
CA HIS A 216 -14.42 6.12 0.15
C HIS A 216 -14.18 7.24 -0.89
N MET A 217 -12.92 7.49 -1.24
CA MET A 217 -12.51 8.47 -2.25
C MET A 217 -12.43 7.80 -3.63
N VAL A 218 -13.56 7.29 -4.13
CA VAL A 218 -13.65 6.44 -5.33
C VAL A 218 -13.03 7.10 -6.57
N GLU A 219 -13.24 8.40 -6.78
CA GLU A 219 -12.61 9.10 -7.91
C GLU A 219 -11.08 9.09 -7.84
N HIS A 220 -10.49 9.19 -6.64
CA HIS A 220 -9.05 9.13 -6.49
C HIS A 220 -8.52 7.70 -6.68
N GLU A 221 -9.18 6.72 -6.08
CA GLU A 221 -8.84 5.31 -6.25
C GLU A 221 -8.79 4.92 -7.75
N LEU A 222 -9.86 5.20 -8.49
CA LEU A 222 -9.98 4.83 -9.90
C LEU A 222 -8.91 5.48 -10.77
N VAL A 223 -8.52 6.72 -10.46
CA VAL A 223 -7.52 7.40 -11.25
C VAL A 223 -6.10 6.96 -10.87
N VAL A 224 -5.80 6.64 -9.60
CA VAL A 224 -4.52 5.99 -9.23
C VAL A 224 -4.40 4.64 -9.93
N ILE A 225 -5.47 3.84 -9.95
CA ILE A 225 -5.53 2.58 -10.70
C ILE A 225 -5.23 2.79 -12.19
N ARG A 226 -5.77 3.86 -12.79
CA ARG A 226 -5.50 4.21 -14.18
C ARG A 226 -4.02 4.59 -14.39
N VAL A 227 -3.46 5.42 -13.52
CA VAL A 227 -2.04 5.81 -13.57
C VAL A 227 -1.13 4.58 -13.50
N ILE A 228 -1.40 3.65 -12.57
CA ILE A 228 -0.64 2.39 -12.46
C ILE A 228 -0.65 1.65 -13.80
N ARG A 229 -1.83 1.42 -14.38
CA ARG A 229 -1.99 0.68 -15.64
C ARG A 229 -1.29 1.36 -16.82
N GLU A 230 -1.40 2.68 -16.92
CA GLU A 230 -0.72 3.44 -17.96
C GLU A 230 0.80 3.31 -17.84
N LEU A 231 1.35 3.44 -16.64
CA LEU A 231 2.79 3.28 -16.40
C LEU A 231 3.26 1.84 -16.64
N GLU A 232 2.42 0.84 -16.38
CA GLU A 232 2.69 -0.57 -16.71
C GLU A 232 2.72 -0.83 -18.23
N ILE A 233 1.72 -0.32 -18.96
CA ILE A 233 1.65 -0.44 -20.43
C ILE A 233 2.85 0.24 -21.09
N GLU A 234 3.27 1.38 -20.54
CA GLU A 234 4.39 2.17 -21.06
C GLU A 234 5.76 1.64 -20.60
N GLY A 235 5.81 0.54 -19.83
CA GLY A 235 7.04 -0.08 -19.37
C GLY A 235 7.80 0.70 -18.29
N VAL A 236 7.16 1.70 -17.69
CA VAL A 236 7.72 2.51 -16.59
C VAL A 236 7.67 1.74 -15.27
N LEU A 237 6.59 0.99 -15.04
CA LEU A 237 6.43 0.11 -13.87
C LEU A 237 6.31 -1.36 -14.31
N PRO A 238 6.84 -2.31 -13.51
CA PRO A 238 6.58 -3.73 -13.74
C PRO A 238 5.13 -4.07 -13.40
N VAL A 239 4.56 -5.01 -14.15
CA VAL A 239 3.26 -5.61 -13.83
C VAL A 239 3.45 -6.60 -12.68
N ILE A 240 2.92 -6.27 -11.50
CA ILE A 240 3.09 -7.08 -10.27
C ILE A 240 1.78 -7.61 -9.69
N SER A 241 0.64 -7.30 -10.32
CA SER A 241 -0.69 -7.82 -9.96
C SER A 241 -1.29 -8.65 -11.08
N SER A 242 -2.29 -9.47 -10.75
CA SER A 242 -3.15 -10.12 -11.73
C SER A 242 -3.85 -9.06 -12.59
N PRO A 243 -4.11 -9.33 -13.89
CA PRO A 243 -4.88 -8.45 -14.76
C PRO A 243 -6.26 -8.06 -14.20
N GLU A 244 -6.83 -8.94 -13.37
CA GLU A 244 -8.21 -8.83 -12.88
C GLU A 244 -8.36 -7.88 -11.68
N SER A 245 -7.30 -7.63 -10.91
CA SER A 245 -7.36 -6.76 -9.73
C SER A 245 -6.04 -6.07 -9.45
N VAL A 246 -6.09 -4.75 -9.29
CA VAL A 246 -4.94 -3.94 -8.83
C VAL A 246 -4.53 -4.30 -7.41
N TYR A 247 -5.47 -4.86 -6.63
CA TYR A 247 -5.23 -5.32 -5.28
C TYR A 247 -4.80 -6.78 -5.22
N SER A 248 -4.64 -7.54 -6.31
CA SER A 248 -4.54 -9.01 -6.24
C SER A 248 -3.48 -9.60 -5.29
N TYR A 249 -2.50 -8.81 -4.87
CA TYR A 249 -1.49 -9.18 -3.88
C TYR A 249 -1.94 -8.94 -2.43
N LEU A 250 -2.81 -7.95 -2.21
CA LEU A 250 -3.60 -7.79 -1.00
C LEU A 250 -4.78 -8.76 -1.14
N MET A 251 -4.99 -9.61 -0.17
CA MET A 251 -6.22 -10.40 -0.09
C MET A 251 -7.39 -9.41 0.06
N VAL A 252 -7.89 -8.81 -1.00
CA VAL A 252 -9.05 -7.91 -1.00
C VAL A 252 -10.01 -8.45 -2.04
N HIS A 253 -10.75 -9.48 -1.63
CA HIS A 253 -11.98 -9.83 -2.30
C HIS A 253 -13.07 -8.90 -1.78
N ASN A 254 -13.46 -7.92 -2.60
CA ASN A 254 -14.82 -7.43 -2.65
C ASN A 254 -15.10 -6.79 -4.01
N ARG A 255 -15.73 -7.56 -4.89
CA ARG A 255 -16.77 -7.02 -5.78
C ARG A 255 -18.01 -7.86 -5.53
N LYS A 256 -18.97 -7.27 -4.80
CA LYS A 256 -20.39 -7.60 -5.01
C LYS A 256 -20.85 -6.84 -6.24
#